data_AF-A0A1N6QUP2-F1
#
_entry.id   AF-A0A1N6QUP2-F1
#
_cell.length_a   1.000
_cell.length_b   1.000
_cell.length_c   1.000
_cell.angle_alpha   90.00
_cell.angle_beta   90.00
_cell.angle_gamma   90.00
#
_symmetry.space_group_name_H-M   'P 1'
#
loop_
_entity.id
_entity.type
_entity.pdbx_description
1 polymer ?
#
loop_
_entity_poly.entity_id
_entity_poly.type
_entity_poly.pdbx_seq_one_letter_code
_entity_poly.pdbx_strand_id
1 'polypeptide(L)'
;MEETILELNEIIRRRDFPAWKNRLTERYSRVYSDPETLHQSSQSSVLVRNNIVLRSLEDYFSYVVVPSRANARLDDLVFLSEDVVEAIMVINERPYVLYLLRNVNNVWKIDTF
;
A
#
# COMPACT_ATOMS: atom_id res chain seq x y z
N MET A 1 15.55 5.49 -4.63
CA MET A 1 14.28 5.52 -3.86
C MET A 1 13.13 5.96 -4.76
N GLU A 2 13.22 7.14 -5.39
CA GLU A 2 12.16 7.64 -6.29
C GLU A 2 11.77 6.63 -7.39
N GLU A 3 12.75 6.00 -8.05
CA GLU A 3 12.50 4.95 -9.05
C GLU A 3 11.68 3.78 -8.50
N THR A 4 11.98 3.33 -7.27
CA THR A 4 11.20 2.29 -6.60
C THR A 4 9.76 2.71 -6.41
N ILE A 5 9.51 3.95 -5.99
CA ILE A 5 8.16 4.47 -5.75
C ILE A 5 7.39 4.60 -7.07
N LEU A 6 8.05 5.07 -8.14
CA LEU A 6 7.47 5.12 -9.48
C LEU A 6 7.10 3.72 -9.98
N GLU A 7 7.97 2.73 -9.78
CA GLU A 7 7.69 1.34 -10.14
C GLU A 7 6.49 0.77 -9.37
N LEU A 8 6.42 1.00 -8.05
CA LEU A 8 5.29 0.57 -7.22
C LEU A 8 3.98 1.21 -7.67
N ASN A 9 3.98 2.51 -7.95
CA ASN A 9 2.82 3.23 -8.47
C ASN A 9 2.39 2.64 -9.82
N GLU A 10 3.33 2.30 -10.70
CA GLU A 10 3.03 1.72 -12.00
C GLU A 10 2.42 0.32 -11.91
N ILE A 11 2.96 -0.54 -11.06
CA ILE A 11 2.41 -1.87 -10.76
C ILE A 11 0.95 -1.75 -10.30
N ILE A 12 0.67 -0.84 -9.37
CA ILE A 12 -0.68 -0.63 -8.82
C ILE A 12 -1.60 -0.03 -9.89
N ARG A 13 -1.12 0.93 -10.68
CA ARG A 13 -1.89 1.54 -11.79
C ARG A 13 -2.30 0.50 -12.83
N ARG A 14 -1.45 -0.47 -13.13
CA ARG A 14 -1.73 -1.61 -14.01
C ARG A 14 -2.61 -2.69 -13.38
N ARG A 15 -2.91 -2.58 -12.08
CA ARG A 15 -3.63 -3.59 -11.30
C ARG A 15 -2.93 -4.96 -11.32
N ASP A 16 -1.60 -4.96 -11.37
CA ASP A 16 -0.79 -6.17 -11.41
C ASP A 16 -0.61 -6.72 -9.99
N PHE A 17 -1.59 -7.50 -9.53
CA PHE A 17 -1.58 -8.11 -8.20
C PHE A 17 -0.36 -9.02 -7.97
N PRO A 18 0.03 -9.93 -8.89
CA PRO A 18 1.22 -10.76 -8.71
C PRO A 18 2.50 -9.93 -8.50
N ALA A 19 2.73 -8.90 -9.32
CA ALA A 19 3.90 -8.03 -9.16
C ALA A 19 3.84 -7.23 -7.85
N TRP A 20 2.66 -6.71 -7.49
CA TRP A 20 2.47 -5.99 -6.23
C TRP A 20 2.75 -6.88 -5.02
N LYS A 21 2.22 -8.12 -5.02
CA LYS A 21 2.43 -9.10 -3.95
C LYS A 21 3.91 -9.41 -3.73
N ASN A 22 4.71 -9.46 -4.80
CA ASN A 22 6.16 -9.68 -4.71
C ASN A 22 6.91 -8.51 -4.07
N ARG A 23 6.29 -7.33 -4.03
CA ARG A 23 6.83 -6.10 -3.43
C ARG A 23 6.42 -5.91 -1.96
N LEU A 24 5.72 -6.88 -1.37
CA LEU A 24 5.29 -6.81 0.03
C LEU A 24 6.29 -7.49 0.97
N THR A 25 6.42 -6.98 2.19
CA THR A 25 7.00 -7.76 3.28
C THR A 25 6.08 -8.95 3.63
N GLU A 26 6.64 -9.98 4.26
CA GLU A 26 5.85 -11.09 4.78
C GLU A 26 4.84 -10.62 5.83
N ARG A 27 5.25 -9.64 6.65
CA ARG A 27 4.39 -9.01 7.66
C ARG A 27 3.18 -8.37 7.02
N TYR A 28 3.37 -7.50 6.02
CA TYR A 28 2.27 -6.84 5.31
C TYR A 28 1.33 -7.87 4.71
N SER A 29 1.88 -8.88 4.02
CA SER A 29 1.08 -9.94 3.41
C SER A 29 0.25 -10.70 4.44
N ARG A 30 0.81 -11.00 5.62
CA ARG A 30 0.11 -11.69 6.70
C ARG A 30 -1.03 -10.85 7.27
N VAL A 31 -0.76 -9.59 7.61
CA VAL A 31 -1.75 -8.66 8.18
C VAL A 31 -2.93 -8.49 7.23
N TYR A 32 -2.68 -8.16 5.97
CA TYR A 32 -3.76 -7.89 5.00
C TYR A 32 -4.32 -9.14 4.31
N SER A 33 -3.89 -10.34 4.70
CA SER A 33 -4.56 -11.60 4.37
C SER A 33 -5.40 -12.15 5.53
N ASP A 34 -5.30 -11.55 6.72
CA ASP A 34 -6.02 -12.01 7.90
C ASP A 34 -7.53 -11.70 7.78
N PRO A 35 -8.42 -12.68 8.04
CA PRO A 35 -9.86 -12.50 7.88
C PRO A 35 -10.45 -11.36 8.72
N GLU A 36 -9.95 -11.15 9.94
CA GLU A 36 -10.44 -10.08 10.81
C GLU A 36 -10.03 -8.71 10.25
N THR A 37 -8.77 -8.58 9.82
CA THR A 37 -8.28 -7.34 9.17
C THR A 37 -9.06 -7.02 7.88
N LEU A 38 -9.36 -8.02 7.07
CA LEU A 38 -10.17 -7.89 5.86
C LEU A 38 -11.63 -7.50 6.20
N HIS A 39 -12.20 -8.10 7.25
CA HIS A 39 -13.54 -7.77 7.72
C HIS A 39 -13.63 -6.32 8.20
N GLN A 40 -12.67 -5.86 9.00
CA GLN A 40 -12.59 -4.47 9.47
C GLN A 40 -12.43 -3.49 8.30
N SER A 41 -11.53 -3.80 7.36
CA SER A 41 -11.33 -2.98 6.16
C SER A 41 -12.60 -2.88 5.29
N SER A 42 -13.40 -3.95 5.26
CA SER A 42 -14.70 -3.98 4.56
C SER A 42 -15.73 -3.03 5.17
N GLN A 43 -15.56 -2.60 6.43
CA GLN A 43 -16.49 -1.66 7.09
C GLN A 43 -16.29 -0.20 6.64
N SER A 44 -15.30 0.09 5.79
CA SER A 44 -15.14 1.44 5.26
C SER A 44 -16.38 1.88 4.48
N SER A 45 -16.80 3.14 4.65
CA SER A 45 -18.06 3.63 4.09
C SER A 45 -18.14 3.51 2.56
N VAL A 46 -17.00 3.56 1.87
CA VAL A 46 -16.94 3.36 0.43
C VAL A 46 -17.28 1.91 0.06
N LEU A 47 -16.71 0.91 0.74
CA LEU A 47 -16.97 -0.50 0.42
C LEU A 47 -18.38 -0.92 0.81
N VAL A 48 -18.86 -0.49 1.99
CA VAL A 48 -20.23 -0.75 2.45
C VAL A 48 -21.27 -0.22 1.47
N ARG A 49 -21.13 1.05 1.02
CA ARG A 49 -22.07 1.64 0.04
C ARG A 49 -22.10 0.90 -1.30
N ASN A 50 -21.00 0.22 -1.66
CA ASN A 50 -20.88 -0.54 -2.89
C ASN A 50 -21.14 -2.05 -2.70
N ASN A 51 -21.56 -2.48 -1.52
CA ASN A 51 -21.76 -3.90 -1.16
C ASN A 51 -20.51 -4.78 -1.40
N ILE A 52 -19.31 -4.23 -1.21
CA ILE A 52 -18.05 -4.95 -1.37
C ILE A 52 -17.60 -5.52 -0.02
N VAL A 53 -17.29 -6.82 0.00
CA VAL A 53 -16.70 -7.52 1.15
C VAL A 53 -15.37 -8.12 0.72
N LEU A 54 -14.30 -7.75 1.42
CA LEU A 54 -12.95 -8.24 1.15
C LEU A 54 -12.80 -9.65 1.70
N ARG A 55 -12.40 -10.60 0.84
CA ARG A 55 -12.24 -12.03 1.21
C ARG A 55 -10.81 -12.51 1.04
N SER A 56 -9.96 -11.70 0.42
CA SER A 56 -8.59 -12.03 0.09
C SER A 56 -7.70 -10.80 0.04
N LEU A 57 -6.39 -11.03 0.05
CA LEU A 57 -5.41 -9.98 -0.19
C LEU A 57 -5.57 -9.35 -1.60
N GLU A 58 -6.06 -10.12 -2.58
CA GLU A 58 -6.32 -9.62 -3.93
C GLU A 58 -7.54 -8.68 -3.98
N ASP A 59 -8.58 -8.96 -3.20
CA ASP A 59 -9.70 -8.04 -3.01
C ASP A 59 -9.22 -6.76 -2.34
N TYR A 60 -8.42 -6.88 -1.28
CA TYR A 60 -7.84 -5.73 -0.59
C TYR A 60 -7.01 -4.87 -1.57
N PHE A 61 -6.16 -5.50 -2.37
CA PHE A 61 -5.42 -4.82 -3.42
C PHE A 61 -6.35 -4.08 -4.39
N SER A 62 -7.33 -4.79 -4.94
CA SER A 62 -8.20 -4.28 -6.01
C SER A 62 -9.14 -3.17 -5.55
N TYR A 63 -9.69 -3.28 -4.35
CA TYR A 63 -10.75 -2.39 -3.85
C TYR A 63 -10.25 -1.35 -2.84
N VAL A 64 -9.05 -1.50 -2.30
CA VAL A 64 -8.46 -0.54 -1.34
C VAL A 64 -7.19 0.08 -1.90
N VAL A 65 -6.20 -0.73 -2.30
CA VAL A 65 -4.88 -0.22 -2.69
C VAL A 65 -4.95 0.52 -4.03
N VAL A 66 -5.50 -0.10 -5.07
CA VAL A 66 -5.64 0.51 -6.40
C VAL A 66 -6.35 1.87 -6.34
N PRO A 67 -7.55 2.01 -5.74
CA PRO A 67 -8.23 3.30 -5.72
C PRO A 67 -7.52 4.34 -4.85
N SER A 68 -6.91 3.94 -3.72
CA SER A 68 -6.18 4.89 -2.86
C SER A 68 -4.89 5.42 -3.51
N ARG A 69 -4.34 4.71 -4.51
CA ARG A 69 -3.10 5.11 -5.21
C ARG A 69 -3.34 5.68 -6.60
N ALA A 70 -4.60 5.82 -7.03
CA ALA A 70 -4.94 6.31 -8.37
C ALA A 70 -4.35 7.70 -8.68
N ASN A 71 -4.20 8.55 -7.66
CA ASN A 71 -3.63 9.90 -7.78
C ASN A 71 -2.34 10.07 -6.95
N ALA A 72 -1.62 8.98 -6.67
CA ALA A 72 -0.42 9.03 -5.85
C ALA A 72 0.70 9.84 -6.54
N ARG A 73 1.32 10.75 -5.79
CA ARG A 73 2.54 11.47 -6.18
C ARG A 73 3.50 11.52 -5.01
N LEU A 74 4.78 11.39 -5.27
CA LEU A 74 5.81 11.53 -4.25
C LEU A 74 6.13 13.01 -4.05
N ASP A 75 6.01 13.49 -2.81
CA ASP A 75 6.35 14.86 -2.45
C ASP A 75 7.52 14.94 -1.48
N ASP A 76 7.63 13.96 -0.58
CA ASP A 76 8.69 13.93 0.41
C ASP A 76 9.04 12.49 0.84
N LEU A 77 10.21 12.33 1.47
CA LEU A 77 10.72 11.09 2.03
C LEU A 77 11.18 11.32 3.47
N VAL A 78 10.59 10.57 4.41
CA VAL A 78 10.99 10.59 5.82
C VAL A 78 11.76 9.31 6.15
N PHE A 79 13.05 9.43 6.43
CA PHE A 79 13.89 8.30 6.82
C PHE A 79 13.74 8.05 8.33
N LEU A 80 13.08 6.94 8.69
CA LEU A 80 12.85 6.55 10.08
C LEU A 80 14.05 5.79 10.67
N SER A 81 14.76 5.05 9.83
CA SER A 81 16.01 4.34 10.13
C SER A 81 16.81 4.10 8.84
N GLU A 82 17.96 3.44 8.94
CA GLU A 82 18.74 3.03 7.76
C GLU A 82 17.96 2.11 6.80
N ASP A 83 17.02 1.34 7.35
CA ASP A 83 16.26 0.31 6.63
C ASP A 83 14.77 0.63 6.50
N VAL A 84 14.28 1.79 6.99
CA VAL A 84 12.86 2.16 6.94
C VAL A 84 12.67 3.61 6.48
N VAL A 85 11.81 3.78 5.48
CA VAL A 85 11.47 5.08 4.87
C VAL A 85 9.98 5.22 4.66
N GLU A 86 9.42 6.37 4.97
CA GLU A 86 8.06 6.75 4.57
C GLU A 86 8.10 7.60 3.29
N ALA A 87 7.28 7.21 2.32
CA ALA A 87 6.98 8.03 1.16
C ALA A 87 5.74 8.86 1.43
N ILE A 88 5.84 10.19 1.32
CA ILE A 88 4.78 11.12 1.70
C ILE A 88 4.22 11.81 0.46
N MET A 89 2.90 11.95 0.45
CA MET A 89 2.15 12.86 -0.42
C MET A 89 1.49 13.94 0.42
N VAL A 90 1.58 15.20 0.01
CA VAL A 90 0.95 16.33 0.68
C VAL A 90 -0.36 16.67 -0.04
N ILE A 91 -1.48 16.70 0.67
CA ILE A 91 -2.79 17.08 0.13
C ILE A 91 -3.36 18.18 1.03
N ASN A 92 -3.63 19.36 0.47
CA ASN A 92 -4.12 20.52 1.21
C ASN A 92 -3.28 20.80 2.47
N GLU A 93 -1.94 20.86 2.28
CA GLU A 93 -0.94 21.08 3.33
C GLU A 93 -0.85 19.98 4.41
N ARG A 94 -1.58 18.86 4.24
CA ARG A 94 -1.53 17.72 5.16
C ARG A 94 -0.69 16.58 4.57
N PRO A 95 0.29 16.04 5.30
CA PRO A 95 1.05 14.88 4.84
C PRO A 95 0.23 13.58 4.98
N TYR A 96 0.33 12.73 3.97
CA TYR A 96 -0.26 11.39 3.92
C TYR A 96 0.82 10.38 3.54
N VAL A 97 0.92 9.30 4.30
CA VAL A 97 1.85 8.20 4.00
C VAL A 97 1.31 7.40 2.82
N LEU A 98 2.04 7.41 1.70
CA LEU A 98 1.76 6.55 0.54
C LEU A 98 2.24 5.12 0.80
N TYR A 99 3.48 5.01 1.26
CA TYR A 99 4.17 3.76 1.54
C TYR A 99 5.02 3.92 2.79
N LEU A 100 4.95 2.91 3.66
CA LEU A 100 6.06 2.58 4.55
C LEU A 100 6.91 1.54 3.81
N LEU A 101 8.18 1.84 3.57
CA LEU A 101 9.10 0.98 2.85
C LEU A 101 10.15 0.45 3.81
N ARG A 102 10.37 -0.86 3.79
CA ARG A 102 11.47 -1.53 4.49
C ARG A 102 12.45 -2.14 3.51
N ASN A 103 13.74 -1.93 3.74
CA ASN A 103 14.78 -2.62 3.01
C ASN A 103 14.91 -4.06 3.55
N VAL A 104 14.59 -5.04 2.71
CA VAL A 104 14.77 -6.46 3.00
C VAL A 104 15.73 -7.03 1.96
N ASN A 105 16.96 -7.36 2.37
CA ASN A 105 18.00 -7.92 1.51
C ASN A 105 18.28 -7.04 0.27
N ASN A 106 18.50 -5.74 0.47
CA ASN A 106 18.73 -4.73 -0.58
C ASN A 106 17.54 -4.48 -1.52
N VAL A 107 16.34 -4.92 -1.14
CA VAL A 107 15.09 -4.64 -1.87
C VAL A 107 14.13 -3.89 -0.97
N TRP A 108 13.75 -2.68 -1.38
CA TRP A 108 12.72 -1.90 -0.69
C TRP A 108 11.33 -2.50 -0.97
N LYS A 109 10.67 -2.95 0.09
CA LYS A 109 9.35 -3.58 0.07
C LYS A 109 8.34 -2.78 0.87
N ILE A 110 7.08 -2.84 0.46
CA ILE A 110 5.96 -2.24 1.18
C ILE A 110 5.75 -2.99 2.49
N ASP A 111 5.76 -2.23 3.57
CA ASP A 111 5.60 -2.71 4.93
C ASP A 111 4.42 -2.02 5.62
N THR A 112 4.09 -2.48 6.81
CA THR A 112 3.06 -1.92 7.68
C THR A 112 3.66 -1.66 9.06
N PHE A 113 3.03 -0.84 9.89
CA PHE A 113 3.45 -0.67 11.30
C PHE A 113 3.21 -1.97 12.09
#